data_AF-A0A397BSL9-F1
#
_entry.id   AF-A0A397BSL9-F1
#
_cell.length_a   1.000
_cell.length_b   1.000
_cell.length_c   1.000
_cell.angle_alpha   90.00
_cell.angle_beta   90.00
_cell.angle_gamma   90.00
#
_symmetry.space_group_name_H-M   'P 1'
#
loop_
_entity.id
_entity.type
_entity.pdbx_description
1 polymer ?
#
loop_
_entity_poly.entity_id
_entity_poly.type
_entity_poly.pdbx_seq_one_letter_code
_entity_poly.pdbx_strand_id
1 'polypeptide(L)'
;MRETICAQGSNAYKIPHIGKAKLMARGMLPEVLVVDRDVVELGFQQLDESDVSAKFEELAVEVSEAMEMCDFSSQLEKLIVNDELEEDPGVELGDLLDLTHLF
;
A
#
# COMPACT_ATOMS: atom_id res chain seq x y z
N MET A 1 -38.49 33.23 19.28
CA MET A 1 -37.40 33.37 18.29
C MET A 1 -36.63 32.07 18.32
N ARG A 2 -36.63 31.29 17.23
CA ARG A 2 -36.09 29.91 17.20
C ARG A 2 -34.98 29.90 16.15
N GLU A 3 -33.74 29.88 16.59
CA GLU A 3 -32.58 29.85 15.68
C GLU A 3 -32.57 28.50 14.96
N THR A 4 -32.65 28.55 13.63
CA THR A 4 -32.52 27.37 12.77
C THR A 4 -31.08 27.34 12.30
N ILE A 5 -30.33 26.31 12.68
CA ILE A 5 -29.00 26.08 12.14
C ILE A 5 -29.18 25.81 10.64
N CYS A 6 -28.86 26.79 9.80
CA CYS A 6 -28.66 26.57 8.38
C CYS A 6 -27.43 25.66 8.26
N ALA A 7 -27.66 24.35 8.26
CA ALA A 7 -26.66 23.39 7.83
C ALA A 7 -26.33 23.74 6.39
N GLN A 8 -25.27 24.53 6.17
CA GLN A 8 -24.56 24.57 4.91
C GLN A 8 -24.05 23.15 4.69
N GLY A 9 -24.88 22.34 4.04
CA GLY A 9 -24.54 21.02 3.56
C GLY A 9 -23.42 21.17 2.55
N SER A 10 -22.18 21.19 3.05
CA SER A 10 -21.01 21.07 2.21
C SER A 10 -21.08 19.69 1.56
N ASN A 11 -21.14 19.64 0.24
CA ASN A 11 -20.97 18.42 -0.57
C ASN A 11 -19.52 17.88 -0.51
N ALA A 12 -18.78 18.15 0.57
CA ALA A 12 -17.40 17.69 0.77
C ALA A 12 -17.29 16.16 0.74
N TYR A 13 -18.36 15.45 1.10
CA TYR A 13 -18.47 14.01 0.89
C TYR A 13 -19.20 13.74 -0.42
N LYS A 14 -18.54 13.99 -1.56
CA LYS A 14 -18.90 13.27 -2.78
C LYS A 14 -18.61 11.80 -2.51
N ILE A 15 -19.63 11.05 -2.09
CA ILE A 15 -19.65 9.60 -2.27
C ILE A 15 -19.26 9.42 -3.74
N PRO A 16 -18.20 8.66 -4.07
CA PRO A 16 -17.85 8.42 -5.46
C PRO A 16 -19.09 7.85 -6.15
N HIS A 17 -19.80 8.69 -6.90
CA HIS A 17 -20.96 8.25 -7.63
C HIS A 17 -20.41 7.32 -8.70
N ILE A 18 -20.47 6.01 -8.44
CA ILE A 18 -20.36 4.99 -9.47
C ILE A 18 -21.28 5.49 -10.58
N GLY A 19 -20.69 5.86 -11.72
CA GLY A 19 -21.43 6.41 -12.85
C GLY A 19 -22.57 5.46 -13.21
N LYS A 20 -23.70 6.00 -13.65
CA LYS A 20 -24.92 5.21 -13.93
C LYS A 20 -24.63 3.95 -14.76
N ALA A 21 -23.70 4.04 -15.71
CA ALA A 21 -23.22 2.90 -16.50
C ALA A 21 -22.57 1.79 -15.65
N LYS A 22 -21.69 2.13 -14.70
CA LYS A 22 -21.05 1.17 -13.78
C LYS A 22 -22.06 0.57 -12.80
N LEU A 23 -23.09 1.32 -12.42
CA LEU A 23 -24.17 0.84 -11.54
C LEU A 23 -25.10 -0.13 -12.29
N MET A 24 -25.38 0.14 -13.57
CA MET A 24 -26.13 -0.75 -14.47
C MET A 24 -25.33 -2.00 -14.86
N ALA A 25 -24.01 -1.91 -14.96
CA ALA A 25 -23.13 -3.05 -15.20
C ALA A 25 -22.95 -3.94 -13.96
N ARG A 26 -23.29 -3.44 -12.76
CA ARG A 26 -23.16 -4.19 -11.52
C ARG A 26 -24.23 -5.29 -11.47
N GLY A 27 -23.78 -6.54 -11.52
CA GLY A 27 -24.67 -7.72 -11.58
C GLY A 27 -24.95 -8.22 -13.00
N MET A 28 -24.47 -7.51 -14.02
CA MET A 28 -24.37 -8.07 -15.36
C MET A 28 -23.19 -9.03 -15.42
N LEU A 29 -23.35 -10.14 -16.12
CA LEU A 29 -22.22 -11.01 -16.47
C LEU A 29 -21.20 -10.18 -17.27
N PRO A 30 -19.89 -10.37 -17.04
CA PRO A 30 -18.87 -9.76 -17.88
C PRO A 30 -19.14 -10.04 -19.35
N GLU A 31 -18.80 -9.08 -20.21
CA GLU A 31 -18.92 -9.25 -21.65
C GLU A 31 -18.17 -10.52 -22.06
N VAL A 32 -18.87 -11.46 -22.70
CA VAL A 32 -18.28 -12.71 -23.16
C VAL A 32 -17.51 -12.40 -24.43
N LEU A 33 -16.21 -12.17 -24.28
CA LEU A 33 -15.29 -11.98 -25.40
C LEU A 33 -15.01 -13.34 -26.04
N VAL A 34 -15.23 -13.44 -27.35
CA VAL A 34 -14.78 -14.60 -28.13
C VAL A 34 -13.26 -14.45 -28.29
N VAL A 35 -12.53 -15.39 -27.70
CA VAL A 35 -11.06 -15.44 -27.75
C VAL A 35 -10.66 -16.73 -28.45
N ASP A 36 -9.54 -16.69 -29.19
CA ASP A 36 -8.96 -17.88 -29.80
C ASP A 36 -8.63 -18.92 -28.71
N ARG A 37 -8.96 -20.17 -28.97
CA ARG A 37 -8.70 -21.27 -28.05
C ARG A 37 -7.21 -21.38 -27.72
N ASP A 38 -6.34 -21.17 -28.71
CA ASP A 38 -4.90 -21.34 -28.55
C ASP A 38 -4.34 -20.29 -27.57
N VAL A 39 -4.92 -19.08 -27.55
CA VAL A 39 -4.56 -18.02 -26.60
C VAL A 39 -4.95 -18.39 -25.18
N VAL A 40 -6.13 -19.00 -25.01
CA VAL A 40 -6.60 -19.45 -23.69
C VAL A 40 -5.75 -20.61 -23.18
N GLU A 41 -5.43 -21.58 -24.05
CA GLU A 41 -4.63 -22.75 -23.70
C GLU A 41 -3.20 -22.36 -23.33
N LEU A 42 -2.59 -21.44 -24.09
CA LEU A 42 -1.29 -20.86 -23.75
C LEU A 42 -1.32 -20.15 -22.39
N GLY A 43 -2.37 -19.38 -22.11
CA GLY A 43 -2.53 -18.71 -20.83
C GLY A 43 -2.63 -19.69 -19.65
N PHE A 44 -3.36 -20.79 -19.82
CA PHE A 44 -3.41 -21.84 -18.79
C PHE A 44 -2.07 -22.53 -18.60
N GLN A 45 -1.34 -22.82 -19.67
CA GLN A 45 0.00 -23.40 -19.55
C GLN A 45 0.95 -22.47 -18.78
N GLN A 46 0.93 -21.17 -19.08
CA GLN A 46 1.73 -20.19 -18.34
C GLN A 46 1.35 -20.10 -16.85
N LEU A 47 0.07 -20.21 -16.54
CA LEU A 47 -0.41 -20.23 -15.16
C LEU A 47 -0.01 -21.51 -14.42
N ASP A 48 0.00 -22.65 -15.10
CA ASP A 48 0.41 -23.95 -14.54
C ASP A 48 1.93 -24.02 -14.29
N GLU A 49 2.72 -23.42 -15.19
CA GLU A 49 4.18 -23.29 -15.04
C GLU A 49 4.58 -22.27 -13.97
N SER A 50 3.67 -21.37 -13.58
CA SER A 50 3.96 -20.31 -12.61
C SER A 50 3.85 -20.82 -11.18
N ASP A 51 4.98 -20.89 -10.46
CA ASP A 51 4.98 -21.11 -9.02
C ASP A 51 4.57 -19.83 -8.28
N VAL A 52 3.25 -19.70 -8.10
CA VAL A 52 2.63 -18.57 -7.40
C VAL A 52 3.08 -18.52 -5.93
N SER A 53 3.37 -19.65 -5.29
CA SER A 53 3.81 -19.68 -3.89
C SER A 53 5.20 -19.05 -3.75
N ALA A 54 6.13 -19.44 -4.62
CA ALA A 54 7.46 -18.83 -4.66
C ALA A 54 7.40 -17.32 -4.92
N LYS A 55 6.46 -16.86 -5.77
CA LYS A 55 6.24 -15.42 -6.01
C LYS A 55 5.73 -14.67 -4.80
N PHE A 56 4.89 -15.29 -3.97
CA PHE A 56 4.45 -14.70 -2.71
C PHE A 56 5.58 -14.65 -1.67
N GLU A 57 6.45 -15.66 -1.63
CA GLU A 57 7.63 -15.65 -0.77
C GLU A 57 8.61 -14.53 -1.18
N GLU A 58 8.90 -14.41 -2.47
CA GLU A 58 9.72 -13.32 -3.03
C GLU A 58 9.14 -11.94 -2.66
N LEU A 59 7.84 -11.74 -2.88
CA LEU A 59 7.15 -10.50 -2.52
C LEU A 59 7.21 -10.20 -1.02
N ALA A 60 7.09 -11.23 -0.16
CA ALA A 60 7.17 -11.04 1.29
C ALA A 60 8.56 -10.52 1.72
N VAL A 61 9.63 -11.02 1.08
CA VAL A 61 11.00 -10.54 1.29
C VAL A 61 11.12 -9.09 0.84
N GLU A 62 10.69 -8.77 -0.39
CA GLU A 62 10.74 -7.39 -0.92
C GLU A 62 10.00 -6.39 -0.02
N VAL A 63 8.83 -6.77 0.49
CA VAL A 63 8.05 -5.92 1.41
C VAL A 63 8.79 -5.73 2.73
N SER A 64 9.40 -6.78 3.29
CA SER A 64 10.20 -6.69 4.52
C SER A 64 11.36 -5.70 4.34
N GLU A 65 12.14 -5.85 3.27
CA GLU A 65 13.27 -4.97 2.96
C GLU A 65 12.81 -3.52 2.76
N ALA A 66 11.68 -3.31 2.09
CA ALA A 66 11.11 -1.97 1.91
C ALA A 66 10.66 -1.34 3.23
N MET A 67 10.12 -2.13 4.15
CA MET A 67 9.74 -1.67 5.50
C MET A 67 10.98 -1.29 6.32
N GLU A 68 12.02 -2.12 6.32
CA GLU A 68 13.29 -1.81 6.99
C GLU A 68 13.92 -0.52 6.45
N MET A 69 13.90 -0.32 5.13
CA MET A 69 14.37 0.92 4.49
C MET A 69 13.55 2.14 4.90
N CYS A 70 12.23 1.98 5.05
CA CYS A 70 11.33 3.04 5.50
C CYS A 70 11.63 3.45 6.95
N ASP A 71 11.85 2.47 7.83
CA ASP A 71 12.20 2.72 9.23
C ASP A 71 13.55 3.42 9.35
N PHE A 72 14.56 2.95 8.62
CA PHE A 72 15.86 3.62 8.56
C PHE A 72 15.76 5.06 8.06
N SER A 73 15.02 5.29 6.98
CA SER A 73 14.81 6.64 6.42
C SER A 73 14.08 7.55 7.40
N SER A 74 13.10 7.01 8.13
CA SER A 74 12.37 7.75 9.17
C SER A 74 13.28 8.12 10.35
N GLN A 75 14.22 7.26 10.72
CA GLN A 75 15.22 7.56 11.75
C GLN A 75 16.16 8.68 11.29
N LEU A 76 16.64 8.61 10.04
CA LEU A 76 17.46 9.67 9.46
C LEU A 76 16.73 11.01 9.37
N GLU A 77 15.45 11.01 8.99
CA GLU A 77 14.65 12.24 8.93
C GLU A 77 14.53 12.90 10.31
N LYS A 78 14.31 12.12 11.37
CA LYS A 78 14.28 12.64 12.76
C LYS A 78 15.59 13.31 13.17
N LEU A 79 16.73 12.72 12.79
CA LEU A 79 18.06 13.31 13.05
C LEU A 79 18.25 14.64 12.31
N ILE A 80 17.74 14.77 11.08
CA ILE A 80 17.95 15.95 10.23
C ILE A 80 16.98 17.09 10.58
N VAL A 81 15.73 16.77 10.94
CA VAL A 81 14.65 17.76 11.02
C VAL A 81 14.56 18.43 12.38
N ASN A 82 14.94 17.77 13.49
CA ASN A 82 14.67 18.35 14.82
C ASN A 82 15.86 18.55 15.77
N ASP A 83 17.05 17.94 15.65
CA ASP A 83 18.00 17.89 16.80
C ASP A 83 17.35 17.41 18.14
N GLU A 84 16.11 16.88 18.07
CA GLU A 84 15.30 16.34 19.15
C GLU A 84 15.22 14.84 18.92
N LEU A 85 16.34 14.16 19.15
CA LEU A 85 16.16 12.90 19.83
C LEU A 85 15.62 13.29 21.22
N GLU A 86 14.53 12.67 21.67
CA GLU A 86 14.47 12.43 23.11
C GLU A 86 15.70 11.57 23.36
N GLU A 87 16.78 12.19 23.83
CA GLU A 87 17.88 11.48 24.44
C GLU A 87 17.23 10.65 25.54
N ASP A 88 16.97 9.37 25.26
CA ASP A 88 16.97 8.41 26.35
C ASP A 88 18.40 8.49 26.89
N PRO A 89 18.63 9.04 28.09
CA PRO A 89 19.98 9.27 28.59
C PRO A 89 20.79 7.95 28.77
N GLY A 90 20.19 6.80 28.43
CA GLY A 90 20.84 5.49 28.42
C GLY A 90 21.13 4.85 27.05
N VAL A 91 20.83 5.49 25.90
CA VAL A 91 21.08 4.88 24.58
C VAL A 91 21.96 5.79 23.72
N GLU A 92 23.24 5.43 23.59
CA GLU A 92 24.17 6.14 22.69
C GLU A 92 23.78 5.88 21.23
N LEU A 93 24.01 6.89 20.37
CA LEU A 93 23.73 6.80 18.93
C LEU A 93 24.41 5.60 18.25
N GLY A 94 25.53 5.12 18.80
CA GLY A 94 26.22 3.90 18.36
C GLY A 94 25.45 2.61 18.64
N ASP A 95 24.66 2.56 19.72
CA ASP A 95 23.81 1.42 20.07
C ASP A 95 22.53 1.40 19.22
N LEU A 96 21.98 2.58 18.88
CA LEU A 96 20.80 2.70 18.04
C LEU A 96 21.07 2.28 16.58
N LEU A 97 22.28 2.55 16.10
CA LEU A 97 22.70 2.27 14.73
C LEU A 97 23.50 0.96 14.59
N ASP A 98 23.58 0.16 15.66
CA ASP A 98 24.36 -1.08 15.74
C ASP A 98 25.82 -0.92 15.22
N LEU A 99 26.42 0.23 15.50
CA LEU A 99 27.79 0.58 15.11
C LEU A 99 28.83 0.08 16.13
N THR A 100 28.39 -0.60 17.19
CA THR A 100 29.25 -1.14 18.26
C THR A 100 30.19 -2.24 17.78
N HIS A 101 29.93 -2.82 16.62
CA HIS A 101 30.76 -3.83 15.98
C HIS A 101 31.83 -3.27 15.00
N LEU A 102 31.87 -1.94 14.80
CA LEU A 102 32.74 -1.27 13.82
C LEU A 102 34.02 -0.65 14.41
N PHE A 103 34.26 -0.76 15.72
CA PHE A 103 35.49 -0.29 16.40
C PHE A 103 36.10 -1.35 17.32
#